data_AF-A0A0Q5VT85-F1
#
_entry.id   AF-A0A0Q5VT85-F1
#
_cell.length_a   1.000
_cell.length_b   1.000
_cell.length_c   1.000
_cell.angle_alpha   90.00
_cell.angle_beta   90.00
_cell.angle_gamma   90.00
#
_symmetry.space_group_name_H-M   'P 1'
#
loop_
_entity.id
_entity.type
_entity.pdbx_description
1 polymer ?
#
loop_
_entity_poly.entity_id
_entity_poly.type
_entity_poly.pdbx_seq_one_letter_code
_entity_poly.pdbx_strand_id
1 'polypeptide(L)' 'MPRVPDDDDLVLPPLPLATGARLPDPDGRRITAVALVVTTEDGAQTRVELRPEHGAWWAPTPPPEG' A
#
# COMPACT_ATOMS: atom_id res chain seq x y z
N MET A 1 -1.07 23.65 -10.89
CA MET A 1 -2.38 22.95 -10.88
C MET A 1 -2.09 21.53 -10.45
N PRO A 2 -2.68 21.03 -9.35
CA PRO A 2 -2.61 19.61 -9.03
C PRO A 2 -3.20 18.83 -10.21
N ARG A 3 -2.55 17.72 -10.58
CA ARG A 3 -3.05 16.84 -11.62
C ARG A 3 -4.25 16.10 -11.02
N VAL A 4 -5.44 16.30 -11.58
CA VAL A 4 -6.58 15.43 -11.28
C VAL A 4 -6.18 14.03 -11.74
N PRO A 5 -6.25 12.99 -10.88
CA PRO A 5 -6.01 11.63 -11.31
C PRO A 5 -6.90 11.32 -12.51
N ASP A 6 -6.31 10.80 -13.59
CA ASP A 6 -7.08 10.33 -14.73
C ASP A 6 -7.91 9.11 -14.30
N ASP A 7 -8.98 8.80 -15.03
CA ASP A 7 -9.83 7.62 -14.73
C ASP A 7 -9.02 6.29 -14.75
N ASP A 8 -7.84 6.30 -15.37
CA ASP A 8 -6.91 5.18 -15.47
C ASP A 8 -5.82 5.13 -14.36
N ASP A 9 -5.74 6.14 -13.48
CA ASP A 9 -4.73 6.16 -12.42
C ASP A 9 -5.09 5.17 -11.29
N LEU A 10 -4.11 4.38 -10.82
CA LEU A 10 -4.31 3.50 -9.66
C LEU A 10 -4.48 4.34 -8.39
N VAL A 11 -5.71 4.44 -7.89
CA VAL A 11 -6.01 5.05 -6.60
C VAL A 11 -6.20 3.96 -5.54
N LEU A 12 -5.39 4.01 -4.49
CA LEU A 12 -5.53 3.12 -3.34
C LEU A 12 -6.68 3.63 -2.45
N PRO A 13 -7.67 2.80 -2.11
CA PRO A 13 -8.77 3.24 -1.26
C PRO A 13 -8.25 3.59 0.14
N PRO A 14 -8.95 4.48 0.88
CA PRO A 14 -8.65 4.79 2.26
C PRO A 14 -9.16 3.67 3.18
N LEU A 15 -8.95 2.41 2.82
CA LEU A 15 -9.34 1.22 3.56
C LEU A 15 -8.09 0.36 3.79
N PRO A 16 -8.06 -0.51 4.82
CA PRO A 16 -6.87 -1.29 5.13
C PRO A 16 -6.52 -2.22 3.96
N LEU A 17 -5.29 -2.14 3.48
CA LEU A 17 -4.81 -2.96 2.36
C LEU A 17 -4.44 -4.38 2.82
N ALA A 18 -4.02 -4.53 4.07
CA ALA A 18 -3.81 -5.84 4.70
C ALA A 18 -4.08 -5.77 6.21
N THR A 19 -4.54 -6.87 6.80
CA THR A 19 -4.82 -6.96 8.23
C THR A 19 -3.97 -8.04 8.91
N GLY A 20 -3.68 -7.82 10.19
CA GLY A 20 -2.95 -8.79 11.02
C GLY A 20 -1.46 -8.51 11.17
N ALA A 21 -0.86 -9.22 12.12
CA ALA A 21 0.53 -9.00 12.55
C ALA A 21 1.42 -10.23 12.36
N ARG A 22 0.88 -11.34 11.84
CA ARG A 22 1.59 -12.60 11.62
C ARG A 22 1.23 -13.18 10.26
N LEU A 23 2.19 -13.83 9.61
CA LEU A 23 1.93 -14.61 8.40
C LEU A 23 1.12 -15.87 8.74
N PRO A 24 0.25 -16.32 7.83
CA PRO A 24 -0.46 -17.60 7.98
C PRO A 24 0.46 -18.78 7.57
N ASP A 25 1.70 -18.78 8.05
CA ASP A 25 2.66 -19.88 7.87
C ASP A 25 2.77 -20.71 9.16
N PRO A 26 3.35 -21.93 9.11
CA PRO A 26 3.44 -22.80 10.29
C PRO A 26 4.17 -22.17 11.47
N ASP A 27 5.14 -21.29 11.21
CA ASP A 27 5.95 -20.60 12.22
C ASP A 27 5.26 -19.34 12.77
N GLY A 28 4.14 -18.91 12.16
CA GLY A 28 3.39 -17.72 12.51
C GLY A 28 4.25 -16.46 12.56
N ARG A 29 5.18 -16.29 11.61
CA ARG A 29 6.23 -15.25 11.68
C ARG A 29 5.63 -13.85 11.80
N ARG A 30 6.21 -13.02 12.68
CA ARG A 30 5.79 -11.64 12.89
C ARG A 30 6.06 -10.81 11.63
N ILE A 31 5.05 -10.08 11.18
CA ILE A 31 5.18 -9.11 10.09
C ILE A 31 5.81 -7.84 10.65
N THR A 32 6.91 -7.40 10.03
CA THR A 32 7.62 -6.16 10.38
C THR A 32 7.42 -5.04 9.36
N ALA A 33 7.08 -5.39 8.11
CA ALA A 33 6.79 -4.46 7.03
C ALA A 33 5.86 -5.12 5.99
N VAL A 34 5.06 -4.32 5.31
CA VAL A 34 4.22 -4.72 4.18
C VAL A 34 4.35 -3.68 3.09
N ALA A 35 4.42 -4.08 1.83
CA ALA A 35 4.46 -3.18 0.69
C ALA A 35 3.59 -3.69 -0.45
N LEU A 36 2.99 -2.77 -1.19
CA LEU A 36 2.38 -3.03 -2.49
C LEU A 36 3.43 -2.81 -3.58
N VAL A 37 3.57 -3.75 -4.51
CA VAL A 37 4.41 -3.59 -5.70
C VAL A 37 3.51 -3.59 -6.92
N VAL A 38 3.54 -2.48 -7.66
CA VAL A 38 2.85 -2.33 -8.95
C VAL A 38 3.88 -2.58 -10.04
N THR A 39 3.61 -3.52 -10.94
CA THR A 39 4.46 -3.79 -12.11
C THR A 39 3.70 -3.38 -13.36
N THR A 40 4.32 -2.57 -14.21
CA THR A 40 3.76 -2.12 -15.48
C THR A 40 4.13 -3.07 -16.62
N GLU A 41 3.49 -2.91 -17.78
CA GLU A 41 3.67 -3.79 -18.94
C GLU A 41 5.11 -3.85 -19.45
N ASP A 42 5.85 -2.74 -19.31
CA ASP A 42 7.29 -2.64 -19.63
C ASP A 42 8.21 -3.27 -18.56
N GLY A 43 7.62 -3.83 -17.49
CA GLY A 43 8.32 -4.45 -16.38
C GLY A 43 8.83 -3.46 -15.32
N ALA A 44 8.55 -2.15 -15.45
CA ALA A 44 8.92 -1.20 -14.40
C ALA A 44 8.12 -1.48 -13.12
N GLN A 45 8.74 -1.22 -11.97
CA GLN A 45 8.14 -1.49 -10.66
C GLN A 45 8.07 -0.23 -9.79
N THR A 46 6.89 0.03 -9.26
CA THR A 46 6.66 1.04 -8.23
C THR A 46 6.30 0.34 -6.92
N ARG A 47 7.07 0.63 -5.86
CA ARG A 47 6.88 0.05 -4.54
C ARG A 47 6.29 1.08 -3.58
N VAL A 48 5.16 0.75 -2.97
CA VAL A 48 4.47 1.56 -1.96
C VAL A 48 4.58 0.87 -0.60
N GLU A 49 5.43 1.40 0.28
CA GLU A 49 5.57 0.92 1.66
C GLU A 49 4.34 1.27 2.49
N LEU A 50 3.73 0.26 3.13
CA LEU A 50 2.52 0.44 3.92
C LEU A 50 2.85 0.76 5.39
N ARG A 51 2.05 1.62 6.01
CA ARG A 51 2.20 2.01 7.41
C ARG A 51 1.31 1.14 8.31
N PRO A 52 1.83 0.64 9.43
CA PRO A 52 1.02 -0.05 10.43
C PRO A 52 0.19 0.98 11.21
N GLU A 53 -1.12 1.02 10.97
CA GLU A 53 -2.06 1.96 11.61
C GLU A 53 -3.35 1.23 11.97
N HIS A 54 -3.93 1.53 13.14
CA HIS A 54 -5.22 0.96 13.60
C HIS A 54 -5.32 -0.59 13.56
N GLY A 55 -4.20 -1.30 13.73
CA GLY A 55 -4.16 -2.78 13.68
C GLY A 55 -4.14 -3.39 12.27
N ALA A 56 -3.94 -2.56 11.25
CA ALA A 56 -3.86 -2.94 9.85
C ALA A 56 -2.70 -2.20 9.15
N TRP A 57 -2.54 -2.46 7.85
CA TRP A 57 -1.52 -1.86 6.99
C TRP A 57 -2.19 -0.99 5.93
N TRP A 58 -1.75 0.27 5.86
CA TRP A 58 -2.39 1.31 5.06
C TRP A 58 -1.41 1.91 4.07
N ALA A 59 -1.91 2.30 2.90
CA ALA A 59 -1.13 3.16 2.01
C ALA A 59 -0.79 4.45 2.76
N PRO A 60 0.42 5.01 2.58
CA PRO A 60 0.73 6.31 3.14
C PRO A 60 -0.24 7.32 2.53
N THR A 61 -0.92 8.09 3.36
CA THR A 61 -1.73 9.20 2.89
C THR A 61 -0.81 10.13 2.11
N PRO A 62 -1.13 10.48 0.84
CA PRO A 62 -0.39 11.53 0.17
C PRO A 62 -0.49 12.81 1.02
N PRO A 63 0.56 13.65 1.06
CA PRO A 63 0.49 14.91 1.79
C PRO A 63 -0.75 15.69 1.32
N PRO A 64 -1.44 16.42 2.22
CA PRO A 64 -2.56 17.26 1.81
C PRO A 64 -2.07 18.20 0.71
N GLU A 65 -2.79 18.25 -0.41
CA GLU A 65 -2.50 19.21 -1.46
C GLU A 65 -2.65 20.61 -0.87
N GLY A 66 -1.54 21.35 -0.85
CA GLY A 66 -1.49 22.75 -0.41
C GLY A 66 -1.82 23.73 -1.52
#